data_AF-A0A964EPV6-F1
#
_entry.id   AF-A0A964EPV6-F1
#
_cell.length_a   1.000
_cell.length_b   1.000
_cell.length_c   1.000
_cell.angle_alpha   90.00
_cell.angle_beta   90.00
_cell.angle_gamma   90.00
#
_symmetry.space_group_name_H-M   'P 1'
#
loop_
_entity.id
_entity.type
_entity.pdbx_description
1 polymer ?
#
loop_
_entity_poly.entity_id
_entity_poly.type
_entity_poly.pdbx_seq_one_letter_code
_entity_poly.pdbx_strand_id
1 'polypeptide(L)'
;MRTPLPARVLFAALVVATLAAACDDATDTPTEAATQQDLDETARVVGALMAADQGGDLATVRASAHLALGDDASGMGLNADGRFEGTHLGIHYLLELECYEDSGGATSCGDDVTTSADLVASWSGALEVGGLSVQSELSGDWMIDGLDKETAVFDGDSSARLDVTLELGQQRRTLHVSASAVYDKVLLDTASGRTVGGAATYALDVERLATGPKGTHRALINADARVTFGEDATASLQLSGSSYLVHLDTGTVDRVE
;
A
#
# COMPACT_ATOMS: atom_id res chain seq x y z
N MET A 1 -2.16 12.44 -30.88
CA MET A 1 -2.73 12.11 -29.56
C MET A 1 -1.69 11.30 -28.81
N ARG A 2 -1.13 11.83 -27.72
CA ARG A 2 -0.23 11.07 -26.83
C ARG A 2 -1.14 10.29 -25.89
N THR A 3 -1.14 8.97 -25.97
CA THR A 3 -1.78 8.12 -24.94
C THR A 3 -1.11 8.43 -23.60
N PRO A 4 -1.88 8.74 -22.54
CA PRO A 4 -1.29 8.89 -21.21
C PRO A 4 -0.52 7.60 -20.88
N LEU A 5 0.69 7.74 -20.36
CA LEU A 5 1.45 6.59 -19.85
C LEU A 5 0.58 5.91 -18.78
N PRO A 6 0.33 4.59 -18.86
CA PRO A 6 -0.47 3.90 -17.85
C PRO A 6 0.20 4.08 -16.49
N ALA A 7 -0.58 4.33 -15.43
CA ALA A 7 -0.09 4.57 -14.07
C ALA A 7 0.90 3.49 -13.55
N ARG A 8 0.93 2.31 -14.19
CA ARG A 8 1.99 1.29 -14.13
C ARG A 8 3.43 1.85 -14.19
N VAL A 9 3.65 2.98 -14.86
CA VAL A 9 4.98 3.59 -15.02
C VAL A 9 5.39 4.41 -13.80
N LEU A 10 4.45 4.92 -12.99
CA LEU A 10 4.76 5.80 -11.85
C LEU A 10 5.27 5.02 -10.63
N PHE A 11 4.64 3.90 -10.29
CA PHE A 11 5.13 3.00 -9.23
C PHE A 11 6.50 2.42 -9.59
N ALA A 12 6.68 1.99 -10.84
CA ALA A 12 7.96 1.50 -11.35
C ALA A 12 9.05 2.58 -11.36
N ALA A 13 8.73 3.83 -11.73
CA ALA A 13 9.70 4.92 -11.81
C ALA A 13 10.22 5.36 -10.43
N LEU A 14 9.38 5.32 -9.39
CA LEU A 14 9.81 5.67 -8.03
C LEU A 14 10.83 4.66 -7.48
N VAL A 15 10.65 3.36 -7.79
CA VAL A 15 11.55 2.29 -7.36
C VAL A 15 12.86 2.26 -8.14
N VAL A 16 12.88 2.62 -9.43
CA VAL A 16 14.12 2.61 -10.22
C VAL A 16 15.16 3.63 -9.71
N ALA A 17 14.72 4.73 -9.11
CA ALA A 17 15.62 5.74 -8.54
C ALA A 17 16.41 5.24 -7.31
N THR A 18 15.85 4.33 -6.52
CA THR A 18 16.45 3.83 -5.26
C THR A 18 17.62 2.89 -5.51
N LEU A 19 17.62 2.22 -6.66
CA LEU A 19 18.64 1.24 -7.01
C LEU A 19 19.98 1.92 -7.32
N ALA A 20 20.02 3.21 -7.69
CA ALA A 20 21.19 3.92 -8.24
C ALA A 20 22.39 4.07 -7.29
N ALA A 21 22.20 4.17 -5.98
CA ALA A 21 23.18 4.78 -5.07
C ALA A 21 24.20 3.83 -4.41
N ALA A 22 24.12 2.51 -4.59
CA ALA A 22 24.93 1.54 -3.83
C ALA A 22 26.31 1.21 -4.43
N CYS A 23 27.06 2.16 -4.97
CA CYS A 23 28.38 1.88 -5.56
C CYS A 23 29.46 2.83 -5.06
N ASP A 24 29.98 2.60 -3.85
CA ASP A 24 31.38 2.86 -3.51
C ASP A 24 31.80 1.96 -2.33
N ASP A 25 32.65 0.97 -2.64
CA ASP A 25 33.54 0.20 -1.76
C ASP A 25 33.04 -0.24 -0.36
N ALA A 26 32.16 -1.25 -0.29
CA ALA A 26 31.83 -1.93 0.98
C ALA A 26 32.48 -3.32 1.09
N THR A 27 33.41 -3.46 2.04
CA THR A 27 33.88 -4.72 2.62
C THR A 27 32.83 -5.30 3.57
N ASP A 28 32.69 -6.64 3.62
CA ASP A 28 31.77 -7.45 4.47
C ASP A 28 31.76 -7.08 5.98
N THR A 29 31.21 -5.92 6.34
CA THR A 29 31.16 -5.41 7.73
C THR A 29 29.74 -4.97 8.08
N PRO A 30 29.33 -5.09 9.35
CA PRO A 30 27.95 -5.29 9.79
C PRO A 30 27.11 -4.02 9.70
N THR A 31 25.81 -4.24 9.48
CA THR A 31 24.67 -3.33 9.64
C THR A 31 25.03 -1.90 10.06
N GLU A 32 25.47 -1.08 9.09
CA GLU A 32 25.53 0.36 9.32
C GLU A 32 24.13 0.87 9.64
N ALA A 33 24.03 1.85 10.54
CA ALA A 33 22.76 2.49 10.84
C ALA A 33 22.13 3.00 9.53
N ALA A 34 20.81 2.83 9.37
CA ALA A 34 20.09 3.27 8.19
C ALA A 34 20.43 4.74 7.87
N THR A 35 20.88 5.00 6.66
CA THR A 35 21.20 6.36 6.22
C THR A 35 19.92 7.16 6.04
N GLN A 36 20.01 8.50 6.00
CA GLN A 36 18.83 9.32 5.72
C GLN A 36 18.18 8.96 4.37
N GLN A 37 19.00 8.61 3.37
CA GLN A 37 18.47 8.17 2.08
C GLN A 37 17.67 6.87 2.23
N ASP A 38 18.13 5.93 3.05
CA ASP A 38 17.40 4.67 3.32
C ASP A 38 16.04 4.93 3.97
N LEU A 39 16.01 5.89 4.90
CA LEU A 39 14.76 6.32 5.55
C LEU A 39 13.83 7.03 4.57
N ASP A 40 14.34 7.92 3.72
CA ASP A 40 13.55 8.62 2.69
C ASP A 40 12.94 7.60 1.69
N GLU A 41 13.69 6.56 1.34
CA GLU A 41 13.23 5.47 0.46
C GLU A 41 12.17 4.60 1.14
N THR A 42 12.41 4.19 2.39
CA THR A 42 11.45 3.41 3.18
C THR A 42 10.16 4.19 3.41
N ALA A 43 10.25 5.50 3.65
CA ALA A 43 9.09 6.37 3.79
C ALA A 43 8.24 6.40 2.51
N ARG A 44 8.86 6.43 1.32
CA ARG A 44 8.15 6.34 0.03
C ARG A 44 7.43 5.00 -0.15
N VAL A 45 8.00 3.90 0.33
CA VAL A 45 7.33 2.60 0.30
C VAL A 45 6.06 2.66 1.16
N VAL A 46 6.14 3.17 2.39
CA VAL A 46 4.97 3.37 3.25
C VAL A 46 3.95 4.29 2.59
N GLY A 47 4.38 5.42 2.02
CA GLY A 47 3.49 6.33 1.30
C GLY A 47 2.76 5.68 0.14
N ALA A 48 3.45 4.81 -0.61
CA ALA A 48 2.87 4.07 -1.72
C ALA A 48 1.85 3.00 -1.26
N LEU A 49 2.11 2.32 -0.14
CA LEU A 49 1.15 1.40 0.49
C LEU A 49 -0.11 2.11 0.98
N MET A 50 -0.02 3.39 1.34
CA MET A 50 -1.16 4.19 1.81
C MET A 50 -1.90 4.93 0.68
N ALA A 51 -1.46 4.84 -0.57
CA ALA A 51 -2.04 5.64 -1.64
C ALA A 51 -3.50 5.22 -1.95
N ALA A 52 -4.44 6.15 -1.75
CA ALA A 52 -5.88 5.92 -1.88
C ALA A 52 -6.35 5.80 -3.34
N ASP A 53 -5.64 6.39 -4.30
CA ASP A 53 -6.01 6.34 -5.72
C ASP A 53 -5.05 5.49 -6.58
N GLN A 54 -4.01 4.90 -5.98
CA GLN A 54 -2.97 4.15 -6.71
C GLN A 54 -2.88 2.66 -6.31
N GLY A 55 -3.90 2.14 -5.62
CA GLY A 55 -4.00 0.71 -5.31
C GLY A 55 -3.31 0.25 -4.02
N GLY A 56 -3.05 1.17 -3.09
CA GLY A 56 -2.63 0.84 -1.72
C GLY A 56 -3.80 0.34 -0.86
N ASP A 57 -3.53 0.07 0.42
CA ASP A 57 -4.51 -0.44 1.38
C ASP A 57 -5.74 0.48 1.46
N LEU A 58 -5.54 1.80 1.55
CA LEU A 58 -6.64 2.77 1.59
C LEU A 58 -7.50 2.76 0.32
N ALA A 59 -6.92 2.44 -0.85
CA ALA A 59 -7.70 2.29 -2.08
C ALA A 59 -8.62 1.07 -2.00
N THR A 60 -8.11 -0.05 -1.50
CA THR A 60 -8.89 -1.27 -1.28
C THR A 60 -10.00 -1.04 -0.28
N VAL A 61 -9.71 -0.41 0.85
CA VAL A 61 -10.68 -0.10 1.91
C VAL A 61 -11.78 0.81 1.39
N ARG A 62 -11.41 1.87 0.66
CA ARG A 62 -12.36 2.76 0.01
C ARG A 62 -13.27 1.99 -0.94
N ALA A 63 -12.70 1.16 -1.80
CA ALA A 63 -13.47 0.37 -2.74
C ALA A 63 -14.43 -0.60 -2.03
N SER A 64 -13.99 -1.22 -0.94
CA SER A 64 -14.81 -2.09 -0.10
C SER A 64 -15.96 -1.35 0.58
N ALA A 65 -15.73 -0.14 1.10
CA ALA A 65 -16.81 0.68 1.67
C ALA A 65 -17.87 1.01 0.61
N HIS A 66 -17.46 1.38 -0.61
CA HIS A 66 -18.39 1.60 -1.73
C HIS A 66 -19.16 0.32 -2.10
N LEU A 67 -18.48 -0.82 -2.21
CA LEU A 67 -19.12 -2.11 -2.50
C LEU A 67 -20.10 -2.54 -1.40
N ALA A 68 -19.76 -2.33 -0.12
CA ALA A 68 -20.64 -2.62 1.01
C ALA A 68 -21.91 -1.77 0.98
N LEU A 69 -21.83 -0.55 0.43
CA LEU A 69 -22.95 0.36 0.19
C LEU A 69 -23.64 0.13 -1.17
N GLY A 70 -23.22 -0.86 -1.96
CA GLY A 70 -23.85 -1.20 -3.24
C GLY A 70 -23.44 -0.31 -4.41
N ASP A 71 -22.38 0.51 -4.25
CA ASP A 71 -21.81 1.34 -5.31
C ASP A 71 -20.80 0.52 -6.15
N ASP A 72 -21.09 0.38 -7.44
CA ASP A 72 -20.31 -0.41 -8.40
C ASP A 72 -19.18 0.41 -9.09
N ALA A 73 -18.97 1.66 -8.69
CA ALA A 73 -17.99 2.56 -9.31
C ALA A 73 -16.53 2.09 -9.21
N SER A 74 -16.24 1.05 -8.43
CA SER A 74 -14.91 0.45 -8.28
C SER A 74 -14.43 -0.32 -9.51
N GLY A 75 -15.34 -0.68 -10.44
CA GLY A 75 -15.01 -1.51 -11.61
C GLY A 75 -14.71 -2.97 -11.26
N MET A 76 -15.06 -3.40 -10.05
CA MET A 76 -15.07 -4.82 -9.64
C MET A 76 -16.44 -5.44 -9.90
N GLY A 77 -16.44 -6.73 -10.22
CA GLY A 77 -17.66 -7.51 -10.43
C GLY A 77 -17.82 -8.57 -9.35
N LEU A 78 -19.06 -8.84 -8.95
CA LEU A 78 -19.39 -9.98 -8.10
C LEU A 78 -19.26 -11.27 -8.90
N ASN A 79 -18.45 -12.21 -8.43
CA ASN A 79 -18.25 -13.51 -9.06
C ASN A 79 -19.25 -14.55 -8.56
N ALA A 80 -19.20 -15.76 -9.15
CA ALA A 80 -20.15 -16.83 -8.85
C ALA A 80 -20.06 -17.36 -7.41
N ASP A 81 -18.93 -17.15 -6.73
CA ASP A 81 -18.67 -17.57 -5.36
C ASP A 81 -19.04 -16.48 -4.33
N GLY A 82 -19.58 -15.35 -4.79
CA GLY A 82 -19.98 -14.23 -3.91
C GLY A 82 -18.84 -13.29 -3.52
N ARG A 83 -17.67 -13.39 -4.16
CA ARG A 83 -16.54 -12.48 -3.97
C ARG A 83 -16.51 -11.41 -5.05
N PHE A 84 -16.00 -10.23 -4.73
CA PHE A 84 -15.77 -9.18 -5.72
C PHE A 84 -14.38 -9.35 -6.32
N GLU A 85 -14.30 -9.37 -7.63
CA GLU A 85 -13.04 -9.50 -8.36
C GLU A 85 -12.90 -8.43 -9.44
N GLY A 86 -11.68 -8.00 -9.68
CA GLY A 86 -11.40 -7.00 -10.71
C GLY A 86 -9.93 -6.90 -11.06
N THR A 87 -9.64 -6.11 -12.08
CA THR A 87 -8.27 -5.71 -12.40
C THR A 87 -8.22 -4.21 -12.53
N HIS A 88 -7.46 -3.56 -11.66
CA HIS A 88 -7.22 -2.13 -11.72
C HIS A 88 -5.72 -1.89 -11.91
N LEU A 89 -5.35 -1.13 -12.94
CA LEU A 89 -3.95 -0.83 -13.29
C LEU A 89 -3.03 -2.05 -13.49
N GLY A 90 -3.58 -3.26 -13.68
CA GLY A 90 -2.80 -4.51 -13.79
C GLY A 90 -2.55 -5.24 -12.49
N ILE A 91 -3.15 -4.76 -11.40
CA ILE A 91 -3.26 -5.44 -10.14
C ILE A 91 -4.61 -6.17 -10.15
N HIS A 92 -4.60 -7.46 -9.86
CA HIS A 92 -5.79 -8.26 -9.69
C HIS A 92 -6.24 -8.20 -8.23
N TYR A 93 -7.49 -7.84 -8.01
CA TYR A 93 -8.12 -7.74 -6.70
C TYR A 93 -9.12 -8.87 -6.51
N LEU A 94 -9.13 -9.44 -5.31
CA LEU A 94 -10.14 -10.39 -4.83
C LEU A 94 -10.56 -9.97 -3.42
N LEU A 95 -11.81 -9.57 -3.27
CA LEU A 95 -12.40 -9.08 -2.03
C LEU A 95 -13.56 -9.99 -1.61
N GLU A 96 -13.57 -10.36 -0.33
CA GLU A 96 -14.67 -11.05 0.33
C GLU A 96 -15.25 -10.10 1.37
N LEU A 97 -16.55 -9.78 1.23
CA LEU A 97 -17.26 -8.88 2.12
C LEU A 97 -18.42 -9.61 2.79
N GLU A 98 -18.50 -9.50 4.11
CA GLU A 98 -19.66 -9.90 4.89
C GLU A 98 -20.29 -8.64 5.50
N CYS A 99 -21.52 -8.32 5.09
CA CYS A 99 -22.20 -7.10 5.52
C CYS A 99 -23.22 -7.39 6.62
N TYR A 100 -23.38 -6.44 7.53
CA TYR A 100 -24.28 -6.56 8.68
C TYR A 100 -25.15 -5.32 8.86
N GLU A 101 -26.35 -5.53 9.41
CA GLU A 101 -27.23 -4.46 9.90
C GLU A 101 -26.92 -4.10 11.37
N ASP A 102 -27.50 -3.01 11.89
CA ASP A 102 -27.27 -2.49 13.25
C ASP A 102 -27.56 -3.53 14.36
N SER A 103 -28.43 -4.49 14.07
CA SER A 103 -28.78 -5.59 14.99
C SER A 103 -27.68 -6.66 15.11
N GLY A 104 -26.66 -6.62 14.24
CA GLY A 104 -25.65 -7.66 14.04
C GLY A 104 -26.10 -8.80 13.12
N GLY A 105 -27.28 -8.70 12.50
CA GLY A 105 -27.74 -9.66 11.51
C GLY A 105 -26.96 -9.55 10.20
N ALA A 106 -26.52 -10.68 9.64
CA ALA A 106 -25.92 -10.68 8.31
C ALA A 106 -26.97 -10.26 7.26
N THR A 107 -26.56 -9.41 6.33
CA THR A 107 -27.38 -8.92 5.22
C THR A 107 -26.61 -8.98 3.90
N SER A 108 -27.29 -8.73 2.79
CA SER A 108 -26.61 -8.57 1.51
C SER A 108 -25.93 -7.20 1.46
N CYS A 109 -24.65 -7.15 1.05
CA CYS A 109 -23.99 -5.88 0.78
C CYS A 109 -24.76 -5.08 -0.28
N GLY A 110 -24.86 -3.77 -0.08
CA GLY A 110 -25.67 -2.85 -0.88
C GLY A 110 -27.13 -2.73 -0.49
N ASP A 111 -27.57 -3.39 0.59
CA ASP A 111 -28.86 -3.12 1.20
C ASP A 111 -28.79 -1.81 2.02
N ASP A 112 -29.88 -1.03 2.02
CA ASP A 112 -30.00 0.28 2.69
C ASP A 112 -29.87 0.17 4.23
N VAL A 113 -29.92 -1.06 4.76
CA VAL A 113 -29.78 -1.36 6.20
C VAL A 113 -28.34 -1.71 6.61
N THR A 114 -27.39 -1.76 5.67
CA THR A 114 -25.99 -2.11 5.95
C THR A 114 -25.33 -1.05 6.82
N THR A 115 -24.86 -1.43 8.01
CA THR A 115 -24.19 -0.53 8.96
C THR A 115 -22.72 -0.86 9.16
N SER A 116 -22.32 -2.12 8.93
CA SER A 116 -20.93 -2.53 9.03
C SER A 116 -20.61 -3.64 8.03
N ALA A 117 -19.31 -3.87 7.80
CA ALA A 117 -18.82 -4.95 6.96
C ALA A 117 -17.49 -5.50 7.47
N ASP A 118 -17.33 -6.82 7.44
CA ASP A 118 -16.03 -7.48 7.52
C ASP A 118 -15.47 -7.63 6.11
N LEU A 119 -14.17 -7.43 5.96
CA LEU A 119 -13.47 -7.40 4.69
C LEU A 119 -12.21 -8.27 4.78
N VAL A 120 -12.18 -9.32 3.96
CA VAL A 120 -10.94 -10.03 3.64
C VAL A 120 -10.54 -9.69 2.21
N ALA A 121 -9.35 -9.12 2.06
CA ALA A 121 -8.85 -8.74 0.74
C ALA A 121 -7.54 -9.44 0.43
N SER A 122 -7.37 -9.74 -0.85
CA SER A 122 -6.06 -10.08 -1.41
C SER A 122 -5.93 -9.44 -2.78
N TRP A 123 -4.75 -8.89 -3.07
CA TRP A 123 -4.45 -8.41 -4.40
C TRP A 123 -3.00 -8.65 -4.77
N SER A 124 -2.78 -8.92 -6.06
CA SER A 124 -1.45 -9.21 -6.57
C SER A 124 -1.27 -8.62 -7.96
N GLY A 125 -0.02 -8.32 -8.29
CA GLY A 125 0.33 -7.70 -9.56
C GLY A 125 1.73 -8.10 -9.99
N ALA A 126 1.93 -8.17 -11.29
CA ALA A 126 3.25 -8.37 -11.87
C ALA A 126 3.47 -7.45 -13.08
N LEU A 127 4.68 -6.92 -13.19
CA LEU A 127 5.11 -6.09 -14.32
C LEU A 127 6.51 -6.51 -14.78
N GLU A 128 6.64 -6.76 -16.08
CA GLU A 128 7.91 -7.12 -16.73
C GLU A 128 8.15 -6.19 -17.92
N VAL A 129 9.13 -5.27 -17.82
CA VAL A 129 9.44 -4.31 -18.88
C VAL A 129 10.94 -4.00 -18.91
N GLY A 130 11.61 -4.31 -20.03
CA GLY A 130 12.96 -3.79 -20.29
C GLY A 130 14.01 -4.15 -19.24
N GLY A 131 13.94 -5.37 -18.68
CA GLY A 131 14.82 -5.81 -17.60
C GLY A 131 14.35 -5.45 -16.19
N LEU A 132 13.27 -4.67 -16.06
CA LEU A 132 12.55 -4.46 -14.80
C LEU A 132 11.49 -5.55 -14.63
N SER A 133 11.55 -6.24 -13.50
CA SER A 133 10.55 -7.16 -12.97
C SER A 133 10.02 -6.59 -11.66
N VAL A 134 8.71 -6.53 -11.50
CA VAL A 134 8.03 -6.14 -10.25
C VAL A 134 6.97 -7.19 -9.96
N GLN A 135 6.95 -7.69 -8.73
CA GLN A 135 5.92 -8.56 -8.20
C GLN A 135 5.43 -7.98 -6.88
N SER A 136 4.12 -7.89 -6.71
CA SER A 136 3.51 -7.40 -5.47
C SER A 136 2.41 -8.35 -5.04
N GLU A 137 2.35 -8.63 -3.75
CA GLU A 137 1.29 -9.39 -3.09
C GLU A 137 0.88 -8.62 -1.84
N LEU A 138 -0.41 -8.39 -1.67
CA LEU A 138 -0.97 -7.70 -0.53
C LEU A 138 -2.20 -8.46 -0.06
N SER A 139 -2.41 -8.47 1.25
CA SER A 139 -3.60 -9.03 1.87
C SER A 139 -3.94 -8.28 3.14
N GLY A 140 -5.21 -8.29 3.51
CA GLY A 140 -5.66 -7.70 4.76
C GLY A 140 -6.98 -8.27 5.22
N ASP A 141 -7.22 -8.09 6.51
CA ASP A 141 -8.43 -8.47 7.22
C ASP A 141 -8.85 -7.27 8.08
N TRP A 142 -10.03 -6.75 7.80
CA TRP A 142 -10.49 -5.51 8.40
C TRP A 142 -11.98 -5.49 8.66
N MET A 143 -12.37 -4.64 9.60
CA MET A 143 -13.76 -4.29 9.88
C MET A 143 -13.99 -2.82 9.52
N ILE A 144 -15.13 -2.55 8.87
CA ILE A 144 -15.65 -1.21 8.62
C ILE A 144 -16.96 -1.07 9.38
N ASP A 145 -17.01 -0.18 10.38
CA ASP A 145 -18.20 0.08 11.21
C ASP A 145 -18.76 1.49 10.96
N GLY A 146 -20.07 1.65 11.03
CA GLY A 146 -20.75 2.94 10.82
C GLY A 146 -20.85 3.37 9.35
N LEU A 147 -21.01 2.43 8.42
CA LEU A 147 -21.25 2.69 6.99
C LEU A 147 -22.51 3.53 6.73
N ASP A 148 -23.48 3.49 7.65
CA ASP A 148 -24.71 4.29 7.59
C ASP A 148 -24.57 5.69 8.21
N LYS A 149 -23.37 6.04 8.71
CA LYS A 149 -23.07 7.34 9.31
C LYS A 149 -22.30 8.22 8.33
N GLU A 150 -22.06 9.48 8.71
CA GLU A 150 -21.18 10.38 7.95
C GLU A 150 -19.71 9.93 7.99
N THR A 151 -19.31 9.29 9.10
CA THR A 151 -17.95 8.78 9.29
C THR A 151 -18.00 7.32 9.72
N ALA A 152 -17.35 6.46 8.95
CA ALA A 152 -17.11 5.07 9.30
C ALA A 152 -15.75 4.90 9.98
N VAL A 153 -15.61 3.83 10.76
CA VAL A 153 -14.38 3.43 11.43
C VAL A 153 -13.82 2.18 10.75
N PHE A 154 -12.55 2.23 10.39
CA PHE A 154 -11.77 1.18 9.77
C PHE A 154 -10.70 0.68 10.75
N ASP A 155 -10.69 -0.63 11.01
CA ASP A 155 -9.79 -1.28 11.97
C ASP A 155 -9.38 -2.66 11.46
N GLY A 156 -8.15 -3.09 11.75
CA GLY A 156 -7.66 -4.41 11.35
C GLY A 156 -6.18 -4.42 10.97
N ASP A 157 -5.77 -5.40 10.18
CA ASP A 157 -4.37 -5.61 9.82
C ASP A 157 -4.16 -5.95 8.35
N SER A 158 -2.94 -5.69 7.88
CA SER A 158 -2.54 -6.03 6.52
C SER A 158 -1.11 -6.53 6.47
N SER A 159 -0.80 -7.24 5.39
CA SER A 159 0.55 -7.62 5.02
C SER A 159 0.78 -7.36 3.54
N ALA A 160 1.98 -6.91 3.23
CA ALA A 160 2.41 -6.60 1.87
C ALA A 160 3.80 -7.15 1.61
N ARG A 161 3.98 -7.66 0.40
CA ARG A 161 5.26 -8.11 -0.15
C ARG A 161 5.47 -7.43 -1.50
N LEU A 162 6.65 -6.86 -1.69
CA LEU A 162 7.07 -6.27 -2.96
C LEU A 162 8.47 -6.77 -3.31
N ASP A 163 8.58 -7.39 -4.48
CA ASP A 163 9.84 -7.84 -5.06
C ASP A 163 10.07 -7.06 -6.35
N VAL A 164 11.19 -6.33 -6.43
CA VAL A 164 11.61 -5.60 -7.63
C VAL A 164 12.99 -6.06 -8.04
N THR A 165 13.15 -6.43 -9.31
CA THR A 165 14.44 -6.78 -9.91
C THR A 165 14.68 -5.91 -11.13
N LEU A 166 15.87 -5.32 -11.23
CA LEU A 166 16.31 -4.55 -12.39
C LEU A 166 17.60 -5.14 -12.94
N GLU A 167 17.57 -5.53 -14.21
CA GLU A 167 18.70 -6.06 -14.98
C GLU A 167 19.28 -4.98 -15.90
N LEU A 168 20.56 -4.66 -15.73
CA LEU A 168 21.31 -3.67 -16.52
C LEU A 168 22.63 -4.30 -17.02
N GLY A 169 22.53 -5.11 -18.07
CA GLY A 169 23.68 -5.79 -18.67
C GLY A 169 24.25 -6.88 -17.74
N GLN A 170 25.42 -6.62 -17.15
CA GLN A 170 26.04 -7.52 -16.17
C GLN A 170 25.71 -7.16 -14.72
N GLN A 171 24.87 -6.14 -14.50
CA GLN A 171 24.44 -5.70 -13.19
C GLN A 171 23.00 -6.13 -12.94
N ARG A 172 22.73 -6.64 -11.74
CA ARG A 172 21.40 -6.94 -11.24
C ARG A 172 21.20 -6.19 -9.94
N ARG A 173 20.05 -5.55 -9.78
CA ARG A 173 19.66 -4.97 -8.50
C ARG A 173 18.30 -5.49 -8.09
N THR A 174 18.17 -5.91 -6.83
CA THR A 174 16.90 -6.37 -6.28
C THR A 174 16.53 -5.57 -5.04
N LEU A 175 15.24 -5.31 -4.88
CA LEU A 175 14.62 -4.75 -3.70
C LEU A 175 13.55 -5.74 -3.27
N HIS A 176 13.65 -6.21 -2.04
CA HIS A 176 12.63 -7.03 -1.39
C HIS A 176 12.08 -6.24 -0.21
N VAL A 177 10.77 -6.08 -0.15
CA VAL A 177 10.06 -5.43 0.95
C VAL A 177 9.04 -6.42 1.49
N SER A 178 9.05 -6.59 2.80
CA SER A 178 7.94 -7.17 3.56
C SER A 178 7.45 -6.10 4.53
N ALA A 179 6.14 -5.88 4.58
CA ALA A 179 5.52 -4.95 5.50
C ALA A 179 4.31 -5.61 6.15
N SER A 180 4.08 -5.32 7.42
CA SER A 180 2.80 -5.55 8.09
C SER A 180 2.29 -4.26 8.68
N ALA A 181 0.98 -4.04 8.62
CA ALA A 181 0.33 -2.86 9.16
C ALA A 181 -0.75 -3.25 10.17
N VAL A 182 -0.93 -2.42 11.18
CA VAL A 182 -2.07 -2.47 12.10
C VAL A 182 -2.75 -1.11 12.04
N TYR A 183 -4.03 -1.11 11.73
CA TYR A 183 -4.88 0.07 11.65
C TYR A 183 -5.72 0.16 12.92
N ASP A 184 -5.60 1.28 13.65
CA ASP A 184 -6.34 1.53 14.88
C ASP A 184 -7.29 2.70 14.64
N LYS A 185 -8.57 2.37 14.45
CA LYS A 185 -9.68 3.32 14.30
C LYS A 185 -9.41 4.44 13.30
N VAL A 186 -9.03 4.05 12.09
CA VAL A 186 -8.95 4.99 10.97
C VAL A 186 -10.34 5.46 10.61
N LEU A 187 -10.51 6.77 10.45
CA LEU A 187 -11.82 7.37 10.17
C LEU A 187 -11.97 7.58 8.67
N LEU A 188 -13.08 7.15 8.10
CA LEU A 188 -13.43 7.29 6.69
C LEU A 188 -14.66 8.20 6.57
N ASP A 189 -14.58 9.26 5.76
CA ASP A 189 -15.77 9.97 5.30
C ASP A 189 -16.55 9.04 4.35
N THR A 190 -17.77 8.65 4.70
CA THR A 190 -18.50 7.60 3.97
C THR A 190 -18.94 8.04 2.58
N ALA A 191 -19.19 9.34 2.38
CA ALA A 191 -19.62 9.88 1.11
C ALA A 191 -18.50 9.86 0.05
N SER A 192 -17.27 10.16 0.44
CA SER A 192 -16.10 10.19 -0.46
C SER A 192 -15.22 8.95 -0.37
N GLY A 193 -15.34 8.18 0.71
CA GLY A 193 -14.46 7.06 1.08
C GLY A 193 -13.04 7.50 1.48
N ARG A 194 -12.82 8.79 1.76
CA ARG A 194 -11.50 9.33 2.11
C ARG A 194 -11.21 9.15 3.58
N THR A 195 -9.96 8.84 3.90
CA THR A 195 -9.48 8.90 5.27
C THR A 195 -9.46 10.34 5.77
N VAL A 196 -10.03 10.56 6.96
CA VAL A 196 -10.11 11.87 7.64
C VAL A 196 -9.50 11.85 9.04
N GLY A 197 -8.99 10.71 9.50
CA GLY A 197 -8.37 10.62 10.83
C GLY A 197 -7.94 9.21 11.23
N GLY A 198 -7.45 9.09 12.47
CA GLY A 198 -6.97 7.84 13.07
C GLY A 198 -5.48 7.58 12.87
N ALA A 199 -5.05 6.36 13.11
CA ALA A 199 -3.63 6.00 13.06
C ALA A 199 -3.38 4.58 12.53
N ALA A 200 -2.15 4.35 12.11
CA ALA A 200 -1.66 3.03 11.76
C ALA A 200 -0.20 2.87 12.18
N THR A 201 0.22 1.64 12.48
CA THR A 201 1.63 1.30 12.69
C THR A 201 2.08 0.26 11.68
N TYR A 202 3.30 0.43 11.16
CA TYR A 202 3.90 -0.45 10.18
C TYR A 202 5.18 -1.06 10.73
N ALA A 203 5.38 -2.35 10.54
CA ALA A 203 6.67 -3.01 10.65
C ALA A 203 7.17 -3.33 9.24
N LEU A 204 8.37 -2.84 8.89
CA LEU A 204 8.97 -3.01 7.57
C LEU A 204 10.30 -3.75 7.66
N ASP A 205 10.47 -4.74 6.80
CA ASP A 205 11.73 -5.41 6.51
C ASP A 205 12.08 -5.14 5.03
N VAL A 206 13.13 -4.37 4.79
CA VAL A 206 13.60 -3.99 3.46
C VAL A 206 14.99 -4.56 3.21
N GLU A 207 15.12 -5.38 2.18
CA GLU A 207 16.38 -5.90 1.68
C GLU A 207 16.70 -5.32 0.30
N ARG A 208 17.93 -4.83 0.14
CA ARG A 208 18.48 -4.44 -1.15
C ARG A 208 19.68 -5.30 -1.48
N LEU A 209 19.73 -5.81 -2.71
CA LEU A 209 20.86 -6.55 -3.25
C LEU A 209 21.33 -5.89 -4.53
N ALA A 210 22.64 -5.68 -4.68
CA ALA A 210 23.25 -5.26 -5.92
C ALA A 210 24.36 -6.23 -6.29
N THR A 211 24.23 -6.88 -7.45
CA THR A 211 25.19 -7.84 -7.97
C THR A 211 25.80 -7.31 -9.26
N GLY A 212 27.12 -7.41 -9.42
CA GLY A 212 27.80 -7.02 -10.65
C GLY A 212 29.23 -7.53 -10.73
N PRO A 213 30.03 -7.04 -11.71
CA PRO A 213 31.41 -7.50 -11.92
C PRO A 213 32.34 -7.31 -10.72
N LYS A 214 32.02 -6.37 -9.82
CA LYS A 214 32.79 -6.08 -8.60
C LYS A 214 32.38 -6.95 -7.39
N GLY A 215 31.35 -7.78 -7.51
CA GLY A 215 30.82 -8.59 -6.42
C GLY A 215 29.34 -8.32 -6.13
N THR A 216 28.92 -8.73 -4.93
CA THR A 216 27.55 -8.58 -4.43
C THR A 216 27.55 -7.72 -3.18
N HIS A 217 26.66 -6.73 -3.13
CA HIS A 217 26.42 -5.87 -1.97
C HIS A 217 25.00 -6.07 -1.47
N ARG A 218 24.83 -6.17 -0.15
CA ARG A 218 23.54 -6.38 0.51
C ARG A 218 23.32 -5.35 1.61
N ALA A 219 22.13 -4.78 1.69
CA ALA A 219 21.69 -3.92 2.79
C ALA A 219 20.36 -4.42 3.35
N LEU A 220 20.22 -4.39 4.67
CA LEU A 220 19.01 -4.79 5.39
C LEU A 220 18.57 -3.62 6.27
N ILE A 221 17.31 -3.23 6.17
CA ILE A 221 16.70 -2.15 6.94
C ILE A 221 15.44 -2.71 7.57
N ASN A 222 15.40 -2.71 8.91
CA ASN A 222 14.20 -3.04 9.66
C ASN A 222 13.72 -1.73 10.31
N ALA A 223 12.47 -1.37 10.10
CA ALA A 223 11.95 -0.09 10.57
C ALA A 223 10.51 -0.20 11.08
N ASP A 224 10.23 0.52 12.15
CA ASP A 224 8.88 0.76 12.64
C ASP A 224 8.43 2.15 12.19
N ALA A 225 7.26 2.20 11.55
CA ALA A 225 6.63 3.44 11.12
C ALA A 225 5.35 3.68 11.92
N ARG A 226 5.10 4.94 12.31
CA ARG A 226 3.82 5.38 12.86
C ARG A 226 3.21 6.41 11.94
N VAL A 227 1.95 6.19 11.59
CA VAL A 227 1.19 7.06 10.70
C VAL A 227 0.02 7.64 11.49
N THR A 228 -0.17 8.94 11.38
CA THR A 228 -1.38 9.63 11.85
C THR A 228 -2.04 10.32 10.67
N PHE A 229 -3.27 9.93 10.37
CA PHE A 229 -4.02 10.49 9.24
C PHE A 229 -4.64 11.83 9.61
N GLY A 230 -4.59 12.79 8.68
CA GLY A 230 -5.19 14.11 8.79
C GLY A 230 -6.48 14.23 7.98
N GLU A 231 -7.21 15.33 8.19
CA GLU A 231 -8.48 15.62 7.50
C GLU A 231 -8.29 16.09 6.04
N ASP A 232 -7.08 16.46 5.64
CA ASP A 232 -6.77 17.14 4.37
C ASP A 232 -6.19 16.20 3.28
N ALA A 233 -6.48 14.88 3.36
CA ALA A 233 -5.80 13.83 2.60
C ALA A 233 -4.27 13.86 2.72
N THR A 234 -3.77 14.26 3.88
CA THR A 234 -2.39 14.02 4.24
C THR A 234 -2.30 13.10 5.46
N ALA A 235 -1.11 12.53 5.66
CA ALA A 235 -0.78 11.84 6.88
C ALA A 235 0.63 12.23 7.33
N SER A 236 0.81 12.35 8.65
CA SER A 236 2.14 12.46 9.23
C SER A 236 2.72 11.07 9.43
N LEU A 237 3.97 10.86 9.00
CA LEU A 237 4.70 9.60 9.12
C LEU A 237 5.95 9.83 9.97
N GLN A 238 6.10 9.04 11.04
CA GLN A 238 7.29 8.98 11.88
C GLN A 238 8.02 7.67 11.60
N LEU A 239 9.28 7.76 11.17
CA LEU A 239 10.12 6.61 10.83
C LEU A 239 11.51 6.79 11.42
N SER A 240 11.85 5.98 12.43
CA SER A 240 13.18 5.96 13.07
C SER A 240 13.70 7.35 13.48
N GLY A 241 12.83 8.24 13.96
CA GLY A 241 13.17 9.60 14.39
C GLY A 241 13.14 10.67 13.29
N SER A 242 12.89 10.29 12.04
CA SER A 242 12.58 11.23 10.94
C SER A 242 11.08 11.43 10.80
N SER A 243 10.69 12.63 10.38
CA SER A 243 9.29 13.02 10.13
C SER A 243 9.04 13.26 8.66
N TYR A 244 7.90 12.79 8.17
CA TYR A 244 7.46 12.94 6.79
C TYR A 244 5.99 13.35 6.73
N LEU A 245 5.62 14.03 5.65
CA LEU A 245 4.25 14.27 5.22
C LEU A 245 3.96 13.40 4.02
N VAL A 246 2.91 12.58 4.10
CA VAL A 246 2.44 11.74 3.01
C VAL A 246 1.18 12.38 2.43
N HIS A 247 1.12 12.51 1.11
CA HIS A 247 -0.09 12.93 0.38
C HIS A 247 -0.86 11.68 -0.02
N LEU A 248 -2.04 11.43 0.58
CA LEU A 248 -2.75 10.16 0.48
C LEU A 248 -3.32 9.90 -0.94
N ASP A 249 -3.68 10.95 -1.67
CA ASP A 249 -4.21 10.81 -3.04
C ASP A 249 -3.14 10.24 -4.00
N THR A 250 -1.87 10.60 -3.79
CA THR A 250 -0.78 10.28 -4.71
C THR A 250 0.22 9.25 -4.16
N GLY A 251 0.26 9.08 -2.84
CA GLY A 251 1.31 8.35 -2.13
C GLY A 251 2.67 9.06 -2.10
N THR A 252 2.74 10.33 -2.54
CA THR A 252 4.02 11.08 -2.52
C THR A 252 4.40 11.47 -1.09
N VAL A 253 5.70 11.53 -0.82
CA VAL A 253 6.24 11.75 0.52
C VAL A 253 7.23 12.91 0.51
N ASP A 254 6.96 13.89 1.36
CA ASP A 254 7.84 15.03 1.63
C ASP A 254 8.47 14.89 3.01
N ARG A 255 9.77 15.15 3.12
CA ARG A 255 10.43 15.19 4.42
C ARG A 255 10.10 16.50 5.13
N VAL A 256 9.84 16.42 6.43
CA VAL A 256 9.64 17.58 7.31
C VAL A 256 10.93 17.83 8.08
N GLU A 257 11.50 19.03 7.94
CA GLU A 257 12.71 19.47 8.65
C GLU A 257 12.41 20.01 10.05
#